data_AF-N8RK45-F1
#
_entry.id   AF-N8RK45-F1
#
_cell.length_a   1.000
_cell.length_b   1.000
_cell.length_c   1.000
_cell.angle_alpha   90.00
_cell.angle_beta   90.00
_cell.angle_gamma   90.00
#
_symmetry.space_group_name_H-M   'P 1'
#
loop_
_entity.id
_entity.type
_entity.pdbx_description
1 polymer ?
#
loop_
_entity_poly.entity_id
_entity_poly.type
_entity_poly.pdbx_seq_one_letter_code
_entity_poly.pdbx_strand_id
1 'polypeptide(L)'
;MAFVLSIAYLAITQPNWQPKNIFAGLVLGAINFANIALYVKAHMMLKDTPAIVFAGMNILVVIFGVISGVVLFRERLKAYTWIGLVCGVLAVLCLAKAMML
;
A
#
# COMPACT_ATOMS: atom_id res chain seq x y z
N MET A 1 7.47 18.39 -3.38
CA MET A 1 8.78 18.62 -4.04
C MET A 1 9.36 17.37 -4.70
N ALA A 2 9.33 16.19 -4.04
CA ALA A 2 9.86 14.95 -4.63
C ALA A 2 9.26 14.59 -6.01
N PHE A 3 7.95 14.78 -6.21
CA PHE A 3 7.27 14.52 -7.48
C PHE A 3 7.75 15.41 -8.64
N VAL A 4 8.02 16.68 -8.37
CA VAL A 4 8.49 17.63 -9.39
C VAL A 4 9.94 17.33 -9.77
N LEU A 5 10.77 17.00 -8.77
CA LEU A 5 12.16 16.59 -8.99
C LEU A 5 12.26 15.27 -9.77
N SER A 6 11.42 14.29 -9.46
CA SER A 6 11.42 13.01 -10.18
C SER A 6 10.94 13.14 -11.62
N ILE A 7 9.95 13.99 -11.90
CA ILE A 7 9.50 14.28 -13.28
C ILE A 7 10.58 15.04 -14.07
N ALA A 8 11.19 16.07 -13.48
CA ALA A 8 12.27 16.82 -14.13
C ALA A 8 13.47 15.90 -14.43
N TYR A 9 13.82 15.02 -13.49
CA TYR A 9 14.87 14.02 -13.68
C TYR A 9 14.53 13.01 -14.77
N LEU A 10 13.28 12.51 -14.84
CA LEU A 10 12.86 11.60 -15.90
C LEU A 10 12.86 12.28 -17.28
N ALA A 11 12.42 13.54 -17.35
CA ALA A 11 12.35 14.31 -18.59
C ALA A 11 13.72 14.60 -19.21
N ILE A 12 14.77 14.71 -18.39
CA ILE A 12 16.15 14.97 -18.84
C ILE A 12 16.88 13.65 -19.14
N THR A 13 16.63 12.60 -18.36
CA THR A 13 17.44 11.36 -18.41
C THR A 13 16.83 10.23 -19.27
N GLN A 14 15.53 10.28 -19.61
CA GLN A 14 14.86 9.23 -20.41
C GLN A 14 14.55 9.70 -21.84
N PRO A 15 15.34 9.26 -22.85
CA PRO A 15 15.09 9.58 -24.25
C PRO A 15 14.01 8.72 -24.92
N ASN A 16 13.49 7.67 -24.27
CA ASN A 16 12.52 6.75 -24.86
C ASN A 16 11.33 6.50 -23.93
N TRP A 17 10.27 7.30 -24.13
CA TRP A 17 9.04 7.22 -23.35
C TRP A 17 8.22 6.02 -23.81
N GLN A 18 8.36 4.89 -23.10
CA GLN A 18 7.56 3.71 -23.39
C GLN A 18 6.12 3.89 -22.87
N PRO A 19 5.09 3.77 -23.73
CA PRO A 19 3.69 3.94 -23.31
C PRO A 19 3.26 2.92 -22.26
N LYS A 20 3.90 1.74 -22.24
CA LYS A 20 3.74 0.72 -21.21
C LYS A 20 4.08 1.23 -19.80
N ASN A 21 5.15 2.03 -19.66
CA ASN A 21 5.55 2.58 -18.36
C ASN A 21 4.58 3.67 -17.88
N ILE A 22 4.05 4.46 -18.82
CA ILE A 22 3.03 5.47 -18.51
C ILE A 22 1.77 4.78 -18.01
N PHE A 23 1.31 3.74 -18.71
CA PHE A 23 0.13 2.98 -18.31
C PHE A 23 0.32 2.30 -16.95
N ALA A 24 1.47 1.65 -16.72
CA ALA A 24 1.78 1.04 -15.43
C ALA A 24 1.82 2.08 -14.30
N GLY A 25 2.40 3.25 -14.54
CA GLY A 25 2.41 4.36 -13.58
C GLY A 25 1.02 4.91 -13.29
N LEU A 26 0.15 5.00 -14.30
CA LEU A 26 -1.22 5.47 -14.16
C LEU A 26 -2.08 4.48 -13.36
N VAL A 27 -1.92 3.17 -13.61
CA VAL A 27 -2.55 2.11 -12.81
C VAL A 27 -2.06 2.14 -11.36
N LEU A 28 -0.75 2.24 -11.13
CA LEU A 28 -0.16 2.36 -9.78
C LEU A 28 -0.65 3.60 -9.04
N GLY A 29 -0.77 4.73 -9.75
CA GLY A 29 -1.30 5.98 -9.22
C GLY A 29 -2.77 5.86 -8.84
N ALA A 30 -3.59 5.24 -9.69
CA ALA A 30 -5.01 4.99 -9.41
C ALA A 30 -5.20 4.09 -8.17
N ILE A 31 -4.41 3.02 -8.04
CA ILE A 31 -4.46 2.14 -6.85
C ILE A 31 -4.08 2.92 -5.58
N ASN A 32 -3.04 3.75 -5.62
CA ASN A 32 -2.66 4.58 -4.47
C ASN A 32 -3.74 5.63 -4.12
N PHE A 33 -4.35 6.25 -5.14
CA PHE A 33 -5.44 7.19 -4.93
C PHE A 33 -6.65 6.51 -4.30
N ALA A 34 -7.01 5.30 -4.77
CA ALA A 34 -8.08 4.51 -4.17
C ALA A 34 -7.80 4.19 -2.70
N ASN A 35 -6.55 3.84 -2.36
CA ASN A 35 -6.15 3.62 -0.97
C ASN A 35 -6.38 4.86 -0.09
N ILE A 36 -5.95 6.05 -0.54
CA ILE A 36 -6.17 7.31 0.22
C ILE A 36 -7.66 7.70 0.26
N ALA A 37 -8.41 7.48 -0.82
CA ALA A 37 -9.85 7.76 -0.82
C ALA A 37 -10.58 6.87 0.19
N LEU A 38 -10.25 5.57 0.24
CA LEU A 38 -10.75 4.63 1.23
C LEU A 38 -10.33 5.02 2.65
N TYR A 39 -9.10 5.48 2.85
CA TYR A 39 -8.63 6.00 4.14
C TYR A 39 -9.54 7.09 4.68
N VAL A 40 -9.74 8.15 3.88
CA VAL A 40 -10.54 9.30 4.28
C VAL A 40 -11.97 8.88 4.53
N LYS A 41 -12.53 8.03 3.66
CA LYS A 41 -13.91 7.53 3.79
C LYS A 41 -14.10 6.68 5.05
N ALA A 42 -13.14 5.82 5.38
CA ALA A 42 -13.16 5.00 6.59
C ALA A 42 -13.01 5.86 7.85
N HIS A 43 -12.14 6.88 7.83
CA HIS A 43 -12.00 7.83 8.93
C HIS A 43 -13.28 8.65 9.18
N MET A 44 -14.02 8.96 8.11
CA MET A 44 -15.32 9.64 8.22
C MET A 44 -16.42 8.74 8.77
N MET A 45 -16.39 7.44 8.50
CA MET A 45 -17.39 6.46 8.97
C MET A 45 -17.09 5.91 10.37
N LEU A 46 -15.81 5.76 10.74
CA LEU A 46 -15.34 5.30 12.06
C LEU A 46 -14.71 6.46 12.84
N LYS A 47 -15.46 7.55 13.03
CA LYS A 47 -14.97 8.74 13.76
C LYS A 47 -14.50 8.45 15.19
N ASP A 48 -15.03 7.40 15.81
CA ASP A 48 -14.73 7.05 17.20
C ASP A 48 -13.48 6.17 17.36
N THR A 49 -12.95 5.58 16.28
CA THR A 49 -11.83 4.62 16.35
C THR A 49 -10.76 4.79 15.24
N PRO A 50 -10.12 5.97 15.13
CA PRO A 50 -9.16 6.29 14.08
C PRO A 50 -7.92 5.35 14.06
N ALA A 51 -7.56 4.78 15.21
CA ALA A 51 -6.42 3.87 15.35
C ALA A 51 -6.59 2.57 14.53
N ILE A 52 -7.80 1.99 14.50
CA ILE A 52 -8.08 0.78 13.72
C ILE A 52 -8.00 1.08 12.23
N VAL A 53 -8.54 2.22 11.80
CA VAL A 53 -8.49 2.62 10.39
C VAL A 53 -7.04 2.79 9.92
N PHE A 54 -6.18 3.41 10.74
CA PHE A 54 -4.78 3.64 10.39
C PHE A 54 -3.96 2.34 10.36
N ALA A 55 -4.13 1.48 11.36
CA ALA A 55 -3.44 0.19 11.45
C ALA A 55 -3.92 -0.80 10.37
N GLY A 56 -5.24 -0.85 10.14
CA GLY A 56 -5.88 -1.67 9.12
C GLY A 56 -5.42 -1.29 7.72
N MET A 57 -5.42 0.00 7.38
CA MET A 57 -4.93 0.49 6.10
C MET A 57 -3.45 0.15 5.85
N ASN A 58 -2.58 0.37 6.84
CA ASN A 58 -1.16 0.09 6.70
C ASN A 58 -0.89 -1.41 6.48
N ILE A 59 -1.52 -2.29 7.26
CA ILE A 59 -1.32 -3.72 7.10
C ILE A 59 -1.92 -4.22 5.77
N LEU A 60 -3.03 -3.63 5.30
CA LEU A 60 -3.65 -4.00 4.03
C LEU A 60 -2.70 -3.74 2.85
N VAL A 61 -2.08 -2.56 2.81
CA VAL A 61 -1.10 -2.19 1.77
C VAL A 61 0.08 -3.14 1.78
N VAL A 62 0.59 -3.51 2.96
CA VAL A 62 1.70 -4.47 3.09
C VAL A 62 1.30 -5.85 2.56
N ILE A 63 0.12 -6.36 2.95
CA ILE A 63 -0.37 -7.67 2.49
C ILE A 63 -0.57 -7.68 0.97
N PHE A 64 -1.23 -6.67 0.40
CA PHE A 64 -1.39 -6.55 -1.05
C PHE A 64 -0.05 -6.42 -1.77
N GLY A 65 0.90 -5.68 -1.20
CA GLY A 65 2.26 -5.58 -1.70
C GLY A 65 2.94 -6.95 -1.76
N VAL A 66 2.92 -7.71 -0.67
CA VAL A 66 3.51 -9.06 -0.61
C VAL A 66 2.82 -10.02 -1.57
N ILE A 67 1.49 -10.03 -1.64
CA ILE A 67 0.74 -10.87 -2.58
C ILE A 67 1.09 -10.50 -4.02
N SER A 68 1.07 -9.21 -4.37
CA SER A 68 1.41 -8.75 -5.71
C SER A 68 2.87 -9.09 -6.09
N GLY A 69 3.80 -9.00 -5.14
CA GLY A 69 5.20 -9.41 -5.32
C GLY A 69 5.32 -10.91 -5.60
N VAL A 70 4.64 -11.75 -4.83
CA VAL A 70 4.62 -13.20 -5.06
C VAL A 70 3.95 -13.55 -6.39
N VAL A 71 2.85 -12.90 -6.75
CA VAL A 71 2.11 -13.23 -7.99
C VAL A 71 2.85 -12.75 -9.23
N LEU A 72 3.37 -11.52 -9.25
CA LEU A 72 4.03 -10.93 -10.41
C LEU A 72 5.46 -11.42 -10.59
N PHE A 73 6.22 -11.54 -9.49
CA PHE A 73 7.64 -11.89 -9.55
C PHE A 73 7.91 -13.37 -9.21
N ARG A 74 6.89 -14.14 -8.80
CA ARG A 74 7.03 -15.53 -8.32
C ARG A 74 8.13 -15.69 -7.27
N GLU A 75 8.32 -14.67 -6.45
CA GLU A 75 9.38 -14.68 -5.43
C GLU A 75 9.09 -15.70 -4.34
N ARG A 76 10.13 -16.47 -4.00
CA ARG A 76 10.13 -17.35 -2.83
C ARG A 76 10.26 -16.47 -1.59
N LEU A 77 9.15 -16.20 -0.90
CA LEU A 77 9.18 -15.51 0.38
C LEU A 77 10.01 -16.32 1.39
N LYS A 78 10.95 -15.66 2.06
CA LYS A 78 11.66 -16.26 3.20
C LYS A 78 10.68 -16.47 4.35
N ALA A 79 10.89 -17.54 5.12
CA ALA A 79 10.05 -17.86 6.28
C ALA A 79 9.89 -16.67 7.26
N TYR A 80 10.93 -15.85 7.43
CA TYR A 80 10.90 -14.65 8.26
C TYR A 80 9.88 -13.60 7.81
N THR A 81 9.76 -13.35 6.49
CA THR A 81 8.76 -12.41 5.95
C THR A 81 7.34 -12.91 6.23
N TRP A 82 7.14 -14.23 6.16
CA TRP A 82 5.85 -14.85 6.44
C TRP A 82 5.48 -14.75 7.92
N ILE A 83 6.43 -15.00 8.82
CA ILE A 83 6.23 -14.83 10.27
C ILE A 83 5.90 -13.37 10.59
N GLY A 84 6.64 -12.42 10.00
CA GLY A 84 6.37 -10.99 10.17
C GLY A 84 4.99 -10.57 9.68
N LEU A 85 4.56 -11.08 8.52
CA LEU A 85 3.23 -10.82 7.97
C LEU A 85 2.12 -11.35 8.89
N VAL A 86 2.24 -12.60 9.33
CA VAL A 86 1.26 -13.22 10.24
C VAL A 86 1.23 -12.48 11.58
N CYS A 87 2.38 -12.13 12.14
CA CYS A 87 2.48 -11.37 13.38
C CYS A 87 1.84 -9.97 13.26
N GLY A 88 2.07 -9.28 12.13
CA GLY A 88 1.45 -7.99 11.85
C GLY A 88 -0.07 -8.06 11.72
N VAL A 89 -0.60 -9.10 11.04
CA VAL A 89 -2.05 -9.34 10.95
C VAL A 89 -2.64 -9.60 12.34
N LEU A 90 -1.99 -10.45 13.14
CA LEU A 90 -2.43 -10.75 14.51
C LEU A 90 -2.43 -9.50 15.40
N ALA A 91 -1.44 -8.63 15.29
CA ALA A 91 -1.38 -7.38 16.03
C ALA A 91 -2.57 -6.46 15.69
N VAL A 92 -2.91 -6.32 14.41
CA VAL A 92 -4.06 -5.49 13.98
C VAL A 92 -5.38 -6.10 14.43
N LEU A 93 -5.54 -7.43 14.36
CA LEU A 93 -6.73 -8.12 14.88
C LEU A 93 -6.90 -7.94 16.39
N CYS A 94 -5.79 -8.01 17.14
CA CYS A 94 -5.79 -7.76 18.58
C CYS A 94 -6.21 -6.33 18.90
N LEU A 95 -5.66 -5.35 18.17
CA LEU A 95 -6.03 -3.93 18.30
C LEU A 95 -7.51 -3.70 17.95
N ALA A 96 -8.02 -4.33 16.91
CA ALA A 96 -9.44 -4.26 16.53
C ALA A 96 -10.38 -4.86 17.59
N LYS A 97 -9.99 -5.99 18.20
CA LYS A 97 -10.73 -6.62 19.30
C LYS A 97 -10.70 -5.77 20.58
N ALA A 98 -9.55 -5.20 20.93
CA ALA A 98 -9.37 -4.43 22.16
C ALA A 98 -10.20 -3.13 22.16
N MET A 99 -10.43 -2.52 20.99
CA MET A 99 -11.23 -1.30 20.89
C MET A 99 -12.74 -1.56 20.74
N MET A 100 -13.15 -2.81 20.47
CA MET A 100 -14.56 -3.23 20.47
C MET A 100 -15.06 -3.74 21.83
N LEU A 101 -14.15 -3.98 22.79
CA LEU A 101 -14.48 -4.21 24.20
C LEU A 101 -14.69 -2.87 24.92
#